data_AF-A0A7X9Q878-F1
#
_entry.id   AF-A0A7X9Q878-F1
#
_cell.length_a   1.000
_cell.length_b   1.000
_cell.length_c   1.000
_cell.angle_alpha   90.00
_cell.angle_beta   90.00
_cell.angle_gamma   90.00
#
_symmetry.space_group_name_H-M   'P 1'
#
loop_
_entity.id
_entity.type
_entity.pdbx_description
1 polymer ?
#
loop_
_entity_poly.entity_id
_entity_poly.type
_entity_poly.pdbx_seq_one_letter_code
_entity_poly.pdbx_strand_id
1 'polypeptide(L)'
;MRKFLRNTYIALILFFLYLPIGVLVFQSFNAGKSRAKWEGFSFRWYAELLNDRAIMNALYVTLSVAILAAIIATAIGTLAAIGIHAMKKRPQAFMMTLTNIPMTMPDIVTGISLMLL
;
A
#
# COMPACT_ATOMS: atom_id res chain seq x y z
N MET A 1 33.33 2.54 16.25
CA MET A 1 33.25 2.06 14.84
C MET A 1 32.01 1.21 14.53
N ARG A 2 31.62 0.20 15.33
CA ARG A 2 30.43 -0.65 15.04
C ARG A 2 29.10 0.12 14.89
N LYS A 3 28.87 1.18 15.67
CA LYS A 3 27.68 2.06 15.53
C LYS A 3 27.67 2.85 14.23
N PHE A 4 28.84 3.29 13.76
CA PHE A 4 28.98 4.01 12.49
C PHE A 4 28.69 3.08 11.30
N LEU A 5 29.33 1.90 11.25
CA LEU A 5 29.03 0.90 10.21
C LEU A 5 27.55 0.52 10.15
N ARG A 6 26.91 0.31 11.30
CA ARG A 6 25.48 -0.03 11.36
C ARG A 6 24.61 1.11 10.81
N ASN A 7 24.88 2.35 11.22
CA ASN A 7 24.09 3.49 10.75
C ASN A 7 24.29 3.73 9.25
N THR A 8 25.53 3.60 8.74
CA THR A 8 25.82 3.68 7.31
C THR A 8 25.13 2.57 6.52
N TYR A 9 25.13 1.33 7.04
CA TYR A 9 24.47 0.20 6.39
C TYR A 9 22.94 0.41 6.28
N ILE A 10 22.29 0.86 7.37
CA ILE A 10 20.86 1.19 7.35
C ILE A 10 20.59 2.35 6.37
N ALA A 11 21.42 3.40 6.39
CA ALA A 11 21.27 4.52 5.49
C ALA A 11 21.38 4.11 4.01
N LEU A 12 22.27 3.18 3.69
CA LEU A 12 22.47 2.68 2.33
C LEU A 12 21.27 1.82 1.86
N ILE A 13 20.72 0.98 2.74
CA ILE A 13 19.49 0.22 2.47
C ILE A 13 18.31 1.17 2.21
N LEU A 14 18.11 2.15 3.10
CA LEU A 14 17.04 3.13 2.93
C LEU A 14 17.24 3.92 1.64
N PHE A 15 18.45 4.39 1.36
CA PHE A 15 18.75 5.10 0.13
C PHE A 15 18.38 4.26 -1.10
N PHE A 16 18.80 3.00 -1.15
CA PHE A 16 18.46 2.10 -2.25
C PHE A 16 16.96 1.86 -2.41
N LEU A 17 16.22 1.68 -1.31
CA LEU A 17 14.77 1.47 -1.32
C LEU A 17 14.00 2.72 -1.79
N TYR A 18 14.44 3.91 -1.36
CA TYR A 18 13.77 5.17 -1.68
C TYR A 18 14.22 5.78 -3.01
N LEU A 19 15.38 5.37 -3.56
CA LEU A 19 15.90 5.85 -4.85
C LEU A 19 14.88 5.74 -6.00
N PRO A 20 14.21 4.60 -6.26
CA PRO A 20 13.22 4.51 -7.34
C PRO A 20 12.02 5.45 -7.12
N ILE A 21 11.59 5.63 -5.87
CA ILE A 21 10.52 6.58 -5.51
C ILE A 21 10.99 8.00 -5.81
N GLY A 22 12.23 8.34 -5.45
CA GLY A 22 12.84 9.63 -5.75
C GLY A 22 12.94 9.90 -7.27
N VAL A 23 13.29 8.89 -8.06
CA VAL A 23 13.30 9.00 -9.53
C VAL A 23 11.90 9.25 -10.09
N LEU A 24 10.88 8.58 -9.55
CA LEU A 24 9.48 8.83 -9.94
C LEU A 24 9.02 10.25 -9.58
N VAL A 25 9.36 10.74 -8.38
CA VAL A 25 9.06 12.11 -7.97
C VAL A 25 9.80 13.12 -8.84
N PHE A 26 11.07 12.87 -9.16
CA PHE A 26 11.79 13.72 -10.10
C PHE A 26 11.06 13.73 -11.45
N GLN A 27 10.74 12.57 -12.01
CA GLN A 27 10.02 12.43 -13.29
C GLN A 27 8.60 13.03 -13.27
N SER A 28 7.92 13.14 -12.12
CA SER A 28 6.59 13.77 -12.07
C SER A 28 6.63 15.26 -12.38
N PHE A 29 7.79 15.91 -12.21
CA PHE A 29 8.01 17.30 -12.59
C PHE A 29 8.50 17.46 -14.03
N ASN A 30 8.65 16.40 -14.82
CA ASN A 30 9.08 16.51 -16.21
C ASN A 30 7.98 17.14 -17.07
N ALA A 31 8.30 18.24 -17.75
CA ALA A 31 7.40 18.92 -18.68
C ALA A 31 7.03 18.07 -19.91
N GLY A 32 7.86 17.09 -20.25
CA GLY A 32 7.68 16.24 -21.43
C GLY A 32 6.75 15.06 -21.20
N LYS A 33 6.19 14.52 -22.28
CA LYS A 33 5.50 13.21 -22.27
C LYS A 33 6.47 12.04 -22.35
N SER A 34 7.71 12.31 -22.78
CA SER A 34 8.74 11.31 -22.96
C SER A 34 9.49 11.03 -21.65
N ARG A 35 9.54 9.76 -21.24
CA ARG A 35 10.36 9.30 -20.11
C ARG A 35 11.86 9.33 -20.41
N ALA A 36 12.24 9.42 -21.70
CA ALA A 36 13.62 9.31 -22.16
C ALA A 36 14.34 10.67 -22.30
N LYS A 37 13.60 11.78 -22.32
CA LYS A 37 14.17 13.13 -22.41
C LYS A 37 13.54 14.01 -21.35
N TRP A 38 14.39 14.67 -20.57
CA TRP A 38 13.96 15.67 -19.60
C TRP A 38 13.73 16.99 -20.34
N GLU A 39 12.48 17.39 -20.50
CA GLU A 39 12.08 18.56 -21.29
C GLU A 39 11.93 19.85 -20.45
N GLY A 40 12.21 19.77 -19.15
CA GLY A 40 12.16 20.89 -18.20
C GLY A 40 11.36 20.58 -16.94
N PHE A 41 11.39 21.48 -15.97
CA PHE A 41 10.60 21.39 -14.73
C PHE A 41 9.21 22.00 -14.94
N SER A 42 8.15 21.28 -14.60
CA SER A 42 6.76 21.71 -14.77
C SER A 42 5.81 21.08 -13.76
N PHE A 43 4.81 21.85 -13.33
CA PHE A 43 3.68 21.37 -12.55
C PHE A 43 2.47 20.96 -13.40
N ARG A 44 2.62 20.89 -14.74
CA ARG A 44 1.51 20.62 -15.67
C ARG A 44 0.70 19.38 -15.28
N TRP A 45 1.39 18.28 -14.95
CA TRP A 45 0.72 17.02 -14.62
C TRP A 45 -0.10 17.09 -13.33
N TYR A 46 0.31 17.90 -12.36
CA TYR A 46 -0.47 18.14 -11.15
C TYR A 46 -1.74 18.97 -11.45
N ALA A 47 -1.63 19.96 -12.34
CA ALA A 47 -2.79 20.73 -12.78
C ALA A 47 -3.77 19.88 -13.62
N GLU A 48 -3.24 19.03 -14.51
CA GLU A 48 -4.05 18.10 -15.31
C GLU A 48 -4.79 17.09 -14.41
N LEU A 49 -4.10 16.57 -13.40
CA LEU A 49 -4.68 15.64 -12.42
C LEU A 49 -5.93 16.20 -11.73
N LEU A 50 -5.90 17.49 -11.36
CA LEU A 50 -7.02 18.14 -10.68
C LEU A 50 -8.17 18.48 -11.65
N ASN A 51 -7.89 18.65 -12.94
CA ASN A 51 -8.91 18.91 -13.96
C ASN A 51 -9.57 17.61 -14.44
N ASP A 52 -8.90 16.46 -14.32
CA ASP A 52 -9.46 15.17 -14.69
C ASP A 52 -10.46 14.67 -13.64
N ARG A 53 -11.75 14.83 -13.95
CA ARG A 53 -12.85 14.37 -13.09
C ARG A 53 -12.85 12.86 -12.87
N ALA A 54 -12.40 12.06 -13.83
CA ALA A 54 -12.37 10.61 -13.68
C ALA A 54 -11.31 10.20 -12.66
N ILE A 55 -10.11 10.79 -12.74
CA ILE A 55 -9.05 10.53 -11.77
C ILE A 55 -9.43 11.04 -10.37
N MET A 56 -9.98 12.24 -10.27
CA MET A 56 -10.44 12.78 -8.99
C MET A 56 -11.54 11.93 -8.36
N ASN A 57 -12.52 11.47 -9.14
CA ASN A 57 -13.56 10.56 -8.64
C ASN A 57 -12.97 9.24 -8.17
N ALA A 58 -12.04 8.65 -8.93
CA ALA A 58 -11.35 7.43 -8.52
C ALA A 58 -10.60 7.63 -7.19
N LEU A 59 -9.90 8.77 -7.02
CA LEU A 59 -9.23 9.13 -5.77
C LEU A 59 -10.21 9.19 -4.59
N TYR A 60 -11.36 9.85 -4.74
CA TYR A 60 -12.36 9.94 -3.69
C TYR A 60 -12.94 8.58 -3.30
N VAL A 61 -13.26 7.74 -4.30
CA VAL A 61 -13.74 6.37 -4.04
C VAL A 61 -12.66 5.56 -3.32
N THR A 62 -11.40 5.58 -3.78
CA THR A 62 -10.32 4.86 -3.13
C THR A 62 -10.10 5.32 -1.70
N LEU A 63 -10.06 6.63 -1.44
CA LEU A 63 -9.85 7.16 -0.09
C LEU A 63 -10.99 6.83 0.85
N SER A 64 -12.24 7.02 0.41
CA SER A 64 -13.42 6.71 1.23
C SER A 64 -13.49 5.22 1.58
N VAL A 65 -13.30 4.35 0.60
CA VAL A 65 -13.28 2.89 0.80
C VAL A 65 -12.12 2.48 1.70
N ALA A 66 -10.91 3.02 1.49
CA ALA A 66 -9.74 2.68 2.29
C ALA A 66 -9.92 3.06 3.77
N ILE A 67 -10.47 4.26 4.05
CA ILE A 67 -10.70 4.72 5.43
C ILE A 67 -11.75 3.85 6.13
N LEU A 68 -12.88 3.61 5.47
CA LEU A 68 -13.95 2.78 6.04
C LEU A 68 -13.46 1.34 6.26
N ALA A 69 -12.78 0.76 5.28
CA ALA A 69 -12.21 -0.58 5.40
C ALA A 69 -11.17 -0.65 6.53
N ALA A 70 -10.28 0.33 6.65
CA ALA A 70 -9.27 0.36 7.71
C ALA A 70 -9.92 0.41 9.10
N ILE A 71 -10.93 1.25 9.30
CA ILE A 71 -11.63 1.37 10.60
C ILE A 71 -12.35 0.06 10.94
N ILE A 72 -13.14 -0.46 10.01
CA ILE A 72 -13.93 -1.68 10.22
C ILE A 72 -13.02 -2.88 10.45
N ALA A 73 -12.00 -3.06 9.60
CA ALA A 73 -11.05 -4.17 9.71
C ALA A 73 -10.24 -4.08 11.00
N THR A 74 -9.81 -2.89 11.42
CA THR A 74 -9.08 -2.72 12.69
C THR A 74 -9.98 -3.02 13.88
N ALA A 75 -11.23 -2.56 13.89
CA ALA A 75 -12.17 -2.82 14.97
C ALA A 75 -12.47 -4.33 15.09
N ILE A 76 -12.86 -4.98 14.00
CA ILE A 76 -13.16 -6.41 13.96
C ILE A 76 -11.90 -7.23 14.28
N GLY A 77 -10.76 -6.89 13.68
CA GLY A 77 -9.48 -7.57 13.88
C GLY A 77 -9.00 -7.47 15.33
N THR A 78 -9.17 -6.33 15.98
CA THR A 78 -8.81 -6.14 17.39
C THR A 78 -9.72 -6.96 18.30
N LEU A 79 -11.03 -6.95 18.07
CA LEU A 79 -11.98 -7.77 18.83
C LEU A 79 -11.69 -9.28 18.65
N ALA A 80 -11.41 -9.71 17.42
CA ALA A 80 -11.02 -11.08 17.12
C ALA A 80 -9.70 -11.46 17.81
N ALA A 81 -8.70 -10.58 17.79
CA ALA A 81 -7.42 -10.82 18.46
C ALA A 81 -7.58 -10.99 19.97
N ILE A 82 -8.39 -10.14 20.63
CA ILE A 82 -8.70 -10.26 22.06
C ILE A 82 -9.42 -11.58 22.34
N GLY A 83 -10.42 -11.93 21.52
CA GLY A 83 -11.17 -13.17 21.65
C GLY A 83 -10.28 -14.41 21.52
N ILE A 84 -9.44 -14.47 20.49
CA ILE A 84 -8.50 -15.57 20.24
C ILE A 84 -7.46 -15.67 21.37
N HIS A 85 -7.00 -14.54 21.91
CA HIS A 85 -6.07 -14.52 23.03
C HIS A 85 -6.66 -15.10 24.32
N ALA A 86 -7.97 -14.92 24.54
CA ALA A 86 -8.67 -15.46 25.70
C ALA A 86 -9.05 -16.96 25.58
N MET A 87 -8.86 -17.59 24.42
CA MET A 87 -9.21 -19.00 24.18
C MET A 87 -8.18 -19.99 24.73
N LYS A 88 -8.61 -21.23 24.98
CA LYS A 88 -7.72 -22.37 25.29
C LYS A 88 -6.91 -22.78 24.05
N LYS A 89 -5.75 -23.44 24.24
CA LYS A 89 -4.79 -23.77 23.16
C LYS A 89 -5.38 -24.46 21.92
N ARG A 90 -6.32 -25.40 22.08
CA ARG A 90 -6.93 -26.14 20.96
C ARG A 90 -7.86 -25.28 20.08
N PRO A 91 -8.92 -24.63 20.62
CA PRO A 91 -9.76 -23.75 19.81
C PRO A 91 -8.99 -22.52 19.26
N GLN A 92 -8.01 -22.03 20.01
CA GLN A 92 -7.11 -20.96 19.55
C GLN A 92 -6.35 -21.36 18.27
N ALA A 93 -5.73 -22.55 18.24
CA ALA A 93 -5.00 -23.04 17.08
C ALA A 93 -5.89 -23.25 15.84
N PHE A 94 -7.13 -23.70 16.06
CA PHE A 94 -8.11 -23.83 14.98
C PHE A 94 -8.51 -22.48 14.40
N MET A 95 -8.85 -21.51 15.26
CA MET A 95 -9.20 -20.15 14.82
C MET A 95 -8.06 -19.47 14.09
N MET A 96 -6.82 -19.57 14.59
CA MET A 96 -5.64 -19.02 13.90
C MET A 96 -5.47 -19.59 12.50
N THR A 97 -5.61 -20.92 12.34
CA THR A 97 -5.54 -21.59 11.04
C THR A 97 -6.61 -21.04 10.08
N LEU A 98 -7.86 -20.92 10.54
CA LEU A 98 -8.96 -20.35 9.76
C LEU A 98 -8.69 -18.93 9.28
N THR A 99 -8.20 -18.03 10.15
CA THR A 99 -7.86 -16.64 9.77
C THR A 99 -6.66 -16.54 8.83
N ASN A 100 -5.74 -17.51 8.88
CA ASN A 100 -4.55 -17.48 8.03
C ASN A 100 -4.79 -18.07 6.63
N ILE A 101 -5.81 -18.91 6.43
CA ILE A 101 -6.14 -19.47 5.11
C ILE A 101 -6.36 -18.36 4.06
N PRO A 102 -7.22 -17.34 4.30
CA PRO A 102 -7.42 -16.23 3.36
C PRO A 102 -6.13 -15.47 3.05
N MET A 103 -5.26 -15.28 4.04
CA MET A 103 -3.98 -14.57 3.87
C MET A 103 -3.01 -15.29 2.93
N THR A 104 -3.20 -16.59 2.71
CA THR A 104 -2.41 -17.38 1.75
C THR A 104 -3.06 -17.49 0.37
N MET A 105 -4.32 -17.07 0.22
CA MET A 105 -4.97 -17.09 -1.09
C MET A 105 -4.41 -15.98 -1.99
N PRO A 106 -4.26 -16.21 -3.30
CA PRO A 106 -3.83 -15.17 -4.21
C PRO A 106 -4.94 -14.15 -4.43
N ASP A 107 -4.66 -12.86 -4.22
CA ASP A 107 -5.63 -11.76 -4.41
C ASP A 107 -6.29 -11.79 -5.79
N ILE A 108 -5.55 -12.22 -6.83
CA ILE A 108 -6.05 -12.35 -8.21
C ILE A 108 -7.18 -13.39 -8.29
N VAL A 109 -7.06 -14.52 -7.58
CA VAL A 109 -8.09 -15.57 -7.60
C VAL A 109 -9.38 -15.04 -6.97
N THR A 110 -9.26 -14.38 -5.82
CA THR A 110 -10.41 -13.75 -5.15
C THR A 110 -11.06 -12.67 -6.01
N GLY A 111 -10.25 -11.85 -6.69
CA GLY A 111 -10.74 -10.81 -7.61
C GLY A 111 -11.56 -11.37 -8.77
N ILE A 112 -11.08 -12.44 -9.43
CA ILE A 112 -11.81 -13.08 -10.53
C ILE A 112 -13.11 -13.72 -10.03
N SER A 113 -13.10 -14.39 -8.88
CA SER A 113 -14.30 -15.00 -8.30
C SER A 113 -15.39 -13.96 -8.00
N LEU A 114 -15.02 -12.77 -7.50
CA LEU A 114 -15.97 -11.69 -7.23
C LEU A 114 -16.51 -11.04 -8.51
N MET A 115 -15.73 -11.03 -9.60
CA MET A 115 -16.18 -10.53 -10.90
C MET A 115 -17.18 -11.46 -11.61
N LEU A 116 -17.12 -12.77 -11.32
CA LEU A 116 -18.01 -13.78 -11.88
C LEU A 116 -19.33 -13.93 -11.13
N LEU A 117 -19.44 -13.34 -9.92
CA LEU A 117 -20.66 -13.25 -9.11
C LEU A 117 -21.51 -12.04 -9.53
#